data_AF-A0A558CWT4-F1
#
_entry.id   AF-A0A558CWT4-F1
#
_cell.length_a   1.000
_cell.length_b   1.000
_cell.length_c   1.000
_cell.angle_alpha   90.00
_cell.angle_beta   90.00
_cell.angle_gamma   90.00
#
_symmetry.space_group_name_H-M   'P 1'
#
loop_
_entity.id
_entity.type
_entity.pdbx_description
1 polymer ?
#
loop_
_entity_poly.entity_id
_entity_poly.type
_entity_poly.pdbx_seq_one_letter_code
_entity_poly.pdbx_strand_id
1 'polypeptide(L)'
;MSIDRFPPNSRYAGVATAELTTADDEKRVFLRRRFIPDPASLVSMGEVRVEAGERLDRIAAANLGDPVQFWRIADGNGAQIPDELETPGRVLRLTLPAGLSSGGNFGNGGGGA
;
A
#
# COMPACT_ATOMS: atom_id res chain seq x y z
N MET A 1 -0.72 -10.08 -24.75
CA MET A 1 -0.44 -10.69 -23.43
C MET A 1 0.24 -9.65 -22.58
N SER A 2 -0.46 -9.04 -21.64
CA SER A 2 0.17 -8.15 -20.67
C SER A 2 0.84 -9.04 -19.63
N ILE A 3 2.17 -9.11 -19.63
CA ILE A 3 2.90 -9.59 -18.45
C ILE A 3 2.59 -8.61 -17.34
N ASP A 4 2.01 -9.07 -16.24
CA ASP A 4 1.89 -8.27 -15.04
C ASP A 4 3.31 -7.89 -14.60
N ARG A 5 3.70 -6.65 -14.90
CA ARG A 5 5.06 -6.14 -14.74
C ARG A 5 5.49 -6.06 -13.27
N PHE A 6 4.56 -6.19 -12.35
CA PHE A 6 4.77 -6.12 -10.91
C PHE A 6 4.04 -7.26 -10.21
N PRO A 7 4.60 -7.77 -9.08
CA PRO A 7 3.93 -8.78 -8.29
C PRO A 7 2.64 -8.22 -7.67
N PRO A 8 1.64 -9.07 -7.36
CA PRO A 8 0.32 -8.63 -6.87
C PRO A 8 0.33 -7.80 -5.58
N ASN A 9 1.34 -7.96 -4.73
CA ASN A 9 1.54 -7.21 -3.49
C ASN A 9 2.26 -5.85 -3.69
N SER A 10 2.69 -5.54 -4.92
CA SER A 10 3.36 -4.30 -5.23
C SER A 10 2.38 -3.12 -5.25
N ARG A 11 2.87 -1.95 -4.82
CA ARG A 11 2.15 -0.67 -4.96
C ARG A 11 1.71 -0.37 -6.39
N TYR A 12 2.45 -0.88 -7.37
CA TYR A 12 2.23 -0.64 -8.80
C TYR A 12 1.53 -1.81 -9.51
N ALA A 13 1.05 -2.81 -8.78
CA ALA A 13 0.21 -3.86 -9.33
C ALA A 13 -1.04 -3.24 -9.99
N GLY A 14 -1.29 -3.59 -11.25
CA GLY A 14 -2.42 -3.06 -12.03
C GLY A 14 -2.26 -1.62 -12.54
N VAL A 15 -1.13 -0.94 -12.29
CA VAL A 15 -0.88 0.40 -12.84
C VAL A 15 -0.48 0.28 -14.31
N ALA A 16 -1.29 0.87 -15.19
CA ALA A 16 -1.02 0.89 -16.62
C ALA A 16 0.28 1.65 -16.96
N THR A 17 0.93 1.24 -18.04
CA THR A 17 2.09 1.95 -18.59
C THR A 17 1.66 2.95 -19.68
N ALA A 18 2.53 3.91 -19.96
CA ALA A 18 2.43 4.84 -21.06
C ALA A 18 3.79 4.96 -21.76
N GLU A 19 3.78 5.37 -23.02
CA GLU A 19 4.98 5.55 -23.84
C GLU A 19 5.16 7.03 -24.17
N LEU A 20 6.39 7.52 -24.04
CA LEU A 20 6.81 8.84 -24.49
C LEU A 20 7.91 8.64 -25.55
N THR A 21 7.67 9.14 -26.76
CA THR A 21 8.71 9.25 -27.79
C THR A 21 9.49 10.54 -27.54
N THR A 22 10.81 10.42 -27.36
CA THR A 22 11.70 11.59 -27.18
C THR A 22 11.94 12.30 -28.51
N ALA A 23 12.60 13.47 -28.44
CA ALA A 23 13.01 14.20 -29.64
C ALA A 23 14.02 13.40 -30.51
N ASP A 24 14.69 12.41 -29.94
CA ASP A 24 15.68 11.55 -30.60
C ASP A 24 15.07 10.22 -31.11
N ASP A 25 13.73 10.15 -31.25
CA ASP A 25 12.96 8.95 -31.62
C ASP A 25 13.12 7.75 -30.66
N GLU A 26 13.58 7.99 -29.43
CA GLU A 26 13.68 6.97 -28.39
C GLU A 26 12.32 6.76 -27.70
N LYS A 27 11.86 5.51 -27.59
CA LYS A 27 10.65 5.18 -26.83
C LYS A 27 10.96 4.93 -25.36
N ARG A 28 10.35 5.72 -24.47
CA ARG A 28 10.44 5.54 -23.02
C ARG A 28 9.11 5.07 -22.45
N VAL A 29 9.11 3.89 -21.82
CA VAL A 29 7.95 3.32 -21.12
C VAL A 29 7.99 3.75 -19.65
N PHE A 30 6.89 4.32 -19.16
CA PHE A 30 6.75 4.75 -17.77
C PHE A 30 5.39 4.33 -17.19
N LEU A 31 5.24 4.36 -15.87
CA LEU A 31 3.97 4.09 -15.20
C LEU A 31 3.05 5.31 -15.27
N ARG A 32 1.76 5.08 -15.50
CA ARG A 32 0.75 6.15 -15.36
C ARG A 32 0.67 6.62 -13.91
N ARG A 33 0.21 7.87 -13.74
CA ARG A 33 0.04 8.48 -12.42
C ARG A 33 -0.94 7.68 -11.57
N ARG A 34 -0.52 7.36 -10.34
CA ARG A 34 -1.36 6.81 -9.29
C ARG A 34 -1.71 7.91 -8.29
N PHE A 35 -2.96 7.97 -7.87
CA PHE A 35 -3.40 8.87 -6.81
C PHE A 35 -3.42 8.13 -5.47
N ILE A 36 -3.09 8.85 -4.41
CA ILE A 36 -3.23 8.34 -3.04
C ILE A 36 -4.73 8.39 -2.71
N PRO A 37 -5.33 7.28 -2.25
CA PRO A 37 -6.73 7.28 -1.87
C PRO A 37 -6.97 8.24 -0.70
N ASP A 38 -8.19 8.77 -0.60
CA ASP A 38 -8.60 9.53 0.57
C ASP A 38 -8.56 8.61 1.81
N PRO A 39 -7.77 8.92 2.85
CA PRO A 39 -7.72 8.14 4.09
C PRO A 39 -9.08 7.94 4.76
N ALA A 40 -10.04 8.84 4.55
CA ALA A 40 -11.39 8.72 5.11
C ALA A 40 -12.22 7.64 4.39
N SER A 41 -11.87 7.30 3.15
CA SER A 41 -12.52 6.24 2.37
C SER A 41 -12.06 4.83 2.75
N LEU A 42 -11.00 4.71 3.56
CA LEU A 42 -10.37 3.45 3.92
C LEU A 42 -10.84 2.95 5.28
N VAL A 43 -11.13 1.65 5.37
CA VAL A 43 -11.52 0.99 6.61
C VAL A 43 -10.29 0.85 7.52
N SER A 44 -10.36 1.47 8.70
CA SER A 44 -9.34 1.32 9.75
C SER A 44 -9.47 -0.05 10.42
N MET A 45 -8.36 -0.78 10.53
CA MET A 45 -8.27 -2.05 11.26
C MET A 45 -7.62 -1.89 12.63
N GLY A 46 -6.81 -0.85 12.80
CA GLY A 46 -6.08 -0.59 14.03
C GLY A 46 -5.15 0.60 13.89
N GLU A 47 -4.38 0.83 14.93
CA GLU A 47 -3.42 1.92 15.02
C GLU A 47 -2.11 1.41 15.60
N VAL A 48 -0.99 1.95 15.12
CA VAL A 48 0.35 1.65 15.63
C VAL A 48 1.05 2.96 15.96
N ARG A 49 1.68 3.01 17.14
CA ARG A 49 2.55 4.12 17.49
C ARG A 49 3.96 3.86 16.99
N VAL A 50 4.55 4.84 16.33
CA VAL A 50 5.92 4.78 15.84
C VAL A 50 6.88 4.97 17.00
N GLU A 51 7.83 4.05 17.13
CA GLU A 51 8.91 4.14 18.11
C GLU A 51 10.18 4.74 17.51
N ALA A 52 11.14 5.13 18.37
CA ALA A 52 12.41 5.68 17.91
C ALA A 52 13.19 4.65 17.08
N GLY A 53 13.55 5.02 15.84
CA GLY A 53 14.28 4.15 14.92
C GLY A 53 13.40 3.12 14.19
N GLU A 54 12.08 3.18 14.37
CA GLU A 54 11.15 2.29 13.69
C GLU A 54 10.92 2.73 12.25
N ARG A 55 10.99 1.78 11.31
CA ARG A 55 10.79 2.01 9.88
C ARG A 55 9.47 1.42 9.41
N LEU A 56 8.85 2.04 8.40
CA LEU A 56 7.54 1.62 7.90
C LEU A 56 7.53 0.19 7.36
N ASP A 57 8.63 -0.30 6.78
CA ASP A 57 8.76 -1.68 6.31
C ASP A 57 8.74 -2.69 7.47
N ARG A 58 9.33 -2.36 8.61
CA ARG A 58 9.26 -3.17 9.84
C ARG A 58 7.86 -3.19 10.42
N ILE A 59 7.20 -2.03 10.48
CA ILE A 59 5.79 -1.92 10.91
C ILE A 59 4.91 -2.75 9.99
N ALA A 60 5.12 -2.67 8.67
CA ALA A 60 4.38 -3.46 7.69
C ALA A 60 4.63 -4.96 7.83
N ALA A 61 5.88 -5.40 8.03
CA ALA A 61 6.18 -6.80 8.29
C ALA A 61 5.48 -7.32 9.56
N ALA A 62 5.48 -6.53 10.64
CA ALA A 62 4.89 -6.91 11.91
C ALA A 62 3.34 -6.95 11.88
N ASN A 63 2.70 -6.03 11.16
CA ASN A 63 1.24 -5.84 11.20
C ASN A 63 0.51 -6.35 9.96
N LEU A 64 1.16 -6.37 8.80
CA LEU A 64 0.60 -6.81 7.51
C LEU A 64 1.22 -8.12 7.03
N GLY A 65 2.27 -8.61 7.69
CA GLY A 65 3.00 -9.83 7.33
C GLY A 65 3.96 -9.68 6.15
N ASP A 66 4.03 -8.50 5.53
CA ASP A 66 4.85 -8.25 4.35
C ASP A 66 5.50 -6.84 4.40
N PRO A 67 6.84 -6.73 4.48
CA PRO A 67 7.52 -5.44 4.51
C PRO A 67 7.30 -4.62 3.24
N VAL A 68 7.07 -5.25 2.08
CA VAL A 68 6.86 -4.49 0.83
C VAL A 68 5.48 -3.82 0.78
N GLN A 69 4.59 -4.15 1.72
CA GLN A 69 3.24 -3.55 1.82
C GLN A 69 3.19 -2.25 2.64
N PHE A 70 4.35 -1.68 3.02
CA PHE A 70 4.41 -0.40 3.74
C PHE A 70 3.66 0.75 3.06
N TRP A 71 3.53 0.70 1.72
CA TRP A 71 2.76 1.69 0.95
C TRP A 71 1.28 1.74 1.35
N ARG A 72 0.71 0.66 1.89
CA ARG A 72 -0.67 0.63 2.41
C ARG A 72 -0.82 1.49 3.67
N ILE A 73 0.21 1.51 4.51
CA ILE A 73 0.26 2.38 5.68
C ILE A 73 0.38 3.83 5.22
N ALA A 74 1.22 4.10 4.22
CA ALA A 74 1.34 5.44 3.63
C ALA A 74 0.00 5.93 3.05
N ASP A 75 -0.69 5.10 2.26
CA ASP A 75 -2.00 5.44 1.70
C ASP A 75 -3.07 5.64 2.79
N GLY A 76 -3.09 4.77 3.82
CA GLY A 76 -4.00 4.86 4.97
C GLY A 76 -3.85 6.13 5.81
N ASN A 77 -2.69 6.80 5.71
CA ASN A 77 -2.39 8.04 6.41
C ASN A 77 -2.25 9.24 5.44
N GLY A 78 -2.56 9.06 4.15
CA GLY A 78 -2.52 10.13 3.15
C GLY A 78 -1.11 10.65 2.85
N ALA A 79 -0.06 9.89 3.18
CA ALA A 79 1.31 10.33 3.07
C ALA A 79 1.85 10.14 1.65
N GLN A 80 2.20 11.25 1.00
CA GLN A 80 2.90 11.22 -0.28
C GLN A 80 4.36 10.79 -0.12
N ILE A 81 5.00 11.23 0.97
CA ILE A 81 6.36 10.89 1.35
C ILE A 81 6.27 9.98 2.58
N PRO A 82 6.45 8.65 2.42
CA PRO A 82 6.28 7.69 3.51
C PRO A 82 7.19 7.97 4.73
N ASP A 83 8.41 8.46 4.50
CA ASP A 83 9.41 8.74 5.55
C ASP A 83 8.91 9.76 6.59
N GLU A 84 7.97 10.64 6.23
CA GLU A 84 7.34 11.59 7.17
C GLU A 84 6.52 10.88 8.26
N LEU A 85 6.11 9.63 8.00
CA LEU A 85 5.37 8.81 8.96
C LEU A 85 6.29 8.15 9.99
N GLU A 86 7.59 8.03 9.73
CA GLU A 86 8.57 7.40 10.63
C GLU A 86 8.98 8.31 11.82
N THR A 87 8.18 9.35 12.09
CA THR A 87 8.40 10.26 13.22
C THR A 87 8.01 9.57 14.53
N PRO A 88 8.93 9.43 15.51
CA PRO A 88 8.64 8.80 16.78
C PRO A 88 7.49 9.49 17.53
N GLY A 89 6.62 8.70 18.15
CA GLY A 89 5.44 9.16 18.88
C GLY A 89 4.20 9.39 18.03
N ARG A 90 4.34 9.41 16.70
CA ARG A 90 3.22 9.49 15.74
C ARG A 90 2.37 8.23 15.81
N VAL A 91 1.05 8.40 15.66
CA VAL A 91 0.11 7.28 15.55
C VAL A 91 -0.26 7.11 14.09
N LEU A 92 -0.06 5.91 13.57
CA LEU A 92 -0.35 5.53 12.18
C LEU A 92 -1.59 4.65 12.14
N ARG A 93 -2.52 4.98 11.25
CA ARG A 93 -3.66 4.14 10.93
C ARG A 93 -3.22 2.96 10.07
N LEU A 94 -3.65 1.76 10.45
CA LEU A 94 -3.56 0.58 9.61
C LEU A 94 -4.91 0.36 8.93
N THR A 95 -4.91 0.25 7.60
CA THR A 95 -6.15 0.16 6.82
C THR A 95 -6.20 -1.06 5.90
N LEU A 96 -7.41 -1.50 5.58
CA LEU A 96 -7.63 -2.39 4.44
C LEU A 96 -7.26 -1.67 3.13
N PRO A 97 -6.84 -2.39 2.07
CA PRO A 97 -6.68 -1.81 0.75
C PRO A 97 -8.02 -1.30 0.23
N ALA A 98 -7.98 -0.25 -0.59
CA ALA A 98 -9.16 0.22 -1.30
C ALA A 98 -9.81 -0.93 -2.10
N GLY A 99 -11.12 -1.14 -1.91
CA GLY A 99 -11.89 -2.19 -2.59
C GLY A 99 -12.21 -3.43 -1.74
N LEU A 100 -11.57 -3.61 -0.57
CA LEU A 100 -12.00 -4.59 0.43
C LEU A 100 -12.92 -3.89 1.42
N SER A 101 -14.24 -4.08 1.28
CA SER A 101 -15.20 -3.69 2.31
C SER A 101 -15.05 -4.61 3.52
N SER A 102 -15.37 -4.13 4.72
CA SER A 102 -15.35 -4.91 5.97
C SER A 102 -16.39 -6.05 6.03
N GLY A 103 -16.98 -6.44 4.90
CA GLY A 103 -17.97 -7.52 4.77
C GLY A 103 -17.39 -8.84 4.22
N GLY A 104 -16.08 -8.95 4.03
CA GLY A 104 -15.42 -10.20 3.64
C GLY A 104 -15.29 -11.15 4.83
N ASN A 105 -16.17 -12.15 4.92
CA ASN A 105 -16.11 -13.28 5.84
C ASN A 105 -14.69 -13.89 5.92
N PHE A 106 -13.91 -13.49 6.91
CA PHE A 106 -12.72 -14.22 7.35
C PHE A 106 -13.24 -15.50 8.01
N GLY A 107 -13.21 -16.60 7.26
CA GLY A 107 -13.87 -17.85 7.57
C GLY A 107 -13.66 -18.30 9.01
N ASN A 108 -14.74 -18.25 9.79
CA ASN A 108 -14.89 -19.04 11.00
C ASN A 108 -14.93 -20.52 10.58
N GLY A 109 -13.77 -21.19 10.64
CA GLY A 109 -13.64 -22.65 10.55
C GLY A 109 -13.97 -23.31 11.88
N GLY A 110 -15.14 -23.02 12.45
CA GLY A 110 -15.72 -23.77 13.56
C GLY A 110 -16.40 -25.02 13.01
N GLY A 111 -15.70 -26.15 13.08
CA GLY A 111 -16.25 -27.47 12.78
C GLY A 111 -15.94 -28.43 13.92
N GLY A 112 -16.79 -28.42 14.95
CA GLY A 112 -16.89 -29.52 15.90
C GLY A 112 -17.93 -30.52 15.43
N ALA A 113 -17.55 -31.80 15.39
CA ALA A 113 -18.31 -32.99 15.75
C ALA A 113 -17.35 -34.18 15.77
#